data_AF-A0A2D4JMC0-F1
#
_entry.id   AF-A0A2D4JMC0-F1
#
_cell.length_a   1.000
_cell.length_b   1.000
_cell.length_c   1.000
_cell.angle_alpha   90.00
_cell.angle_beta   90.00
_cell.angle_gamma   90.00
#
_symmetry.space_group_name_H-M   'P 1'
#
loop_
_entity.id
_entity.type
_entity.pdbx_description
1 polymer ?
#
loop_
_entity_poly.entity_id
_entity_poly.type
_entity_poly.pdbx_seq_one_letter_code
_entity_poly.pdbx_strand_id
1 'polypeptide(L)'
;VILPWISIGKVCKHMAQSAARFIYREHFDIFFKCLQESVFTLQEKVTKENCCEASEQMERLLQVYLIIGEYAYGSKISQPEEVCKTLTKIIDTSDLTVPCCDSLLKVISVLLLHENVLLSDSLVKETVEKVFRSGFEWYSVLNFSKAMFLMKQFEKQFLPSLLEYIELCIC
;
A
#
# COMPACT_ATOMS: atom_id res chain seq x y z
N VAL A 1 26.95 12.16 -4.72
CA VAL A 1 26.88 11.14 -5.80
C VAL A 1 25.44 11.07 -6.24
N ILE A 2 25.15 11.29 -7.53
CA ILE A 2 23.80 11.09 -8.07
C ILE A 2 23.65 9.59 -8.33
N LEU A 3 22.71 8.95 -7.65
CA LEU A 3 22.44 7.53 -7.83
C LEU A 3 21.60 7.29 -9.09
N PRO A 4 21.83 6.19 -9.84
CA PRO A 4 21.03 5.86 -11.01
C PRO A 4 19.68 5.25 -10.59
N TRP A 5 18.77 6.08 -10.08
CA TRP A 5 17.51 5.65 -9.45
C TRP A 5 16.62 4.75 -10.31
N ILE A 6 16.62 4.95 -11.64
CA ILE A 6 15.91 4.08 -12.57
C ILE A 6 16.46 2.65 -12.52
N SER A 7 17.79 2.51 -12.56
CA SER A 7 18.46 1.20 -12.48
C SER A 7 18.27 0.55 -11.12
N ILE A 8 18.34 1.35 -10.04
CA ILE A 8 18.08 0.87 -8.68
C ILE A 8 16.65 0.32 -8.57
N GLY A 9 15.64 1.06 -9.05
CA GLY A 9 14.26 0.58 -9.06
C GLY A 9 14.08 -0.74 -9.81
N LYS A 10 14.75 -0.91 -10.96
CA LYS A 10 14.75 -2.19 -11.71
C LYS A 10 15.36 -3.32 -10.89
N VAL A 11 16.48 -3.08 -10.22
CA VAL A 11 17.14 -4.08 -9.36
C VAL A 11 16.24 -4.44 -8.17
N CYS A 12 15.62 -3.47 -7.50
CA CYS A 12 14.67 -3.71 -6.41
C CYS A 12 13.49 -4.58 -6.87
N LYS A 13 12.94 -4.30 -8.06
CA LYS A 13 11.88 -5.12 -8.68
C LYS A 13 12.34 -6.56 -8.91
N HIS A 14 13.51 -6.76 -9.52
CA HIS A 14 14.04 -8.11 -9.74
C HIS A 14 14.35 -8.86 -8.44
N MET A 15 14.85 -8.15 -7.42
CA MET A 15 15.06 -8.71 -6.09
C MET A 15 13.74 -9.17 -5.48
N ALA A 16 12.68 -8.34 -5.52
CA ALA A 16 11.35 -8.70 -5.00
C ALA A 16 10.76 -9.92 -5.74
N GLN A 17 10.87 -9.95 -7.07
CA GLN A 17 10.40 -11.08 -7.88
C GLN A 17 11.14 -12.38 -7.55
N SER A 18 12.46 -12.29 -7.32
CA SER A 18 13.28 -13.45 -6.97
C SER A 18 12.96 -13.92 -5.55
N ALA A 19 12.86 -12.99 -4.60
CA ALA A 19 12.44 -13.27 -3.23
C ALA A 19 11.09 -14.00 -3.20
N ALA A 20 10.10 -13.49 -3.94
CA ALA A 20 8.77 -14.10 -4.03
C ALA A 20 8.80 -15.55 -4.53
N ARG A 21 9.73 -15.88 -5.44
CA ARG A 21 9.86 -17.24 -5.99
C ARG A 21 10.61 -18.19 -5.07
N PHE A 22 11.68 -17.73 -4.43
CA PHE A 22 12.66 -18.63 -3.81
C PHE A 22 12.67 -18.58 -2.27
N ILE A 23 12.15 -17.52 -1.64
CA ILE A 23 12.10 -17.43 -0.17
C ILE A 23 10.81 -18.08 0.34
N TYR A 24 10.92 -18.93 1.35
CA TYR A 24 9.76 -19.51 2.02
C TYR A 24 9.04 -18.46 2.89
N ARG A 25 7.73 -18.62 3.08
CA ARG A 25 6.88 -17.60 3.73
C ARG A 25 7.40 -17.27 5.14
N GLU A 26 7.81 -18.26 5.90
CA GLU A 26 8.36 -18.16 7.25
C GLU A 26 9.63 -17.29 7.35
N HIS A 27 10.29 -17.01 6.23
CA HIS A 27 11.49 -16.16 6.19
C HIS A 27 11.20 -14.74 5.67
N PHE A 28 9.95 -14.42 5.32
CA PHE A 28 9.58 -13.08 4.87
C PHE A 28 9.46 -12.05 6.00
N ASP A 29 9.42 -12.48 7.27
CA ASP A 29 9.32 -11.57 8.41
C ASP A 29 10.43 -10.52 8.43
N ILE A 30 11.68 -10.95 8.21
CA ILE A 30 12.81 -10.02 8.16
C ILE A 30 12.72 -9.08 6.94
N PHE A 31 12.23 -9.60 5.81
CA PHE A 31 12.07 -8.82 4.59
C PHE A 31 11.07 -7.69 4.78
N PHE A 32 9.90 -7.98 5.38
CA PHE A 32 8.90 -6.96 5.68
C PHE A 32 9.34 -5.97 6.75
N LYS A 33 10.08 -6.41 7.78
CA LYS A 33 10.67 -5.50 8.77
C LYS A 33 11.61 -4.48 8.14
N CYS A 34 12.54 -4.93 7.29
CA CYS A 34 13.44 -4.03 6.57
C CYS A 34 12.68 -3.06 5.65
N LEU A 35 11.61 -3.54 5.01
CA LEU A 35 10.79 -2.71 4.13
C LEU A 35 9.99 -1.66 4.92
N GLN A 36 9.45 -2.04 6.07
CA GLN A 36 8.77 -1.14 7.02
C GLN A 36 9.73 -0.07 7.55
N GLU A 37 10.93 -0.45 7.99
CA GLU A 37 11.97 0.50 8.44
C GLU A 37 12.33 1.50 7.33
N SER A 38 12.44 1.02 6.08
CA SER A 38 12.71 1.87 4.92
C SER A 38 11.58 2.87 4.65
N VAL A 39 10.32 2.42 4.75
CA VAL A 39 9.13 3.27 4.61
C VAL A 39 9.11 4.35 5.68
N PHE A 40 9.26 4.00 6.96
CA PHE A 40 9.21 4.98 8.04
C PHE A 40 10.38 5.96 8.00
N THR A 41 11.59 5.48 7.69
CA THR A 41 12.76 6.35 7.50
C THR A 41 12.56 7.36 6.36
N LEU A 42 11.86 6.94 5.30
CA LEU A 42 11.55 7.84 4.19
C LEU A 42 10.44 8.82 4.58
N GLN A 43 9.39 8.35 5.25
CA GLN A 43 8.26 9.15 5.73
C GLN A 43 8.73 10.31 6.61
N GLU A 44 9.66 10.07 7.54
CA GLU A 44 10.23 11.11 8.42
C GLU A 44 11.03 12.18 7.68
N LYS A 45 11.42 11.94 6.43
CA LYS A 45 12.24 12.84 5.61
C LYS A 45 11.45 13.58 4.54
N VAL A 46 10.15 13.30 4.39
CA VAL A 46 9.30 14.00 3.42
C VAL A 46 9.12 15.44 3.88
N THR A 47 9.47 16.38 3.00
CA THR A 47 9.20 17.79 3.16
C THR A 47 8.56 18.32 1.88
N LYS A 48 7.99 19.52 1.94
CA LYS A 48 7.38 20.15 0.77
C LYS A 48 8.38 20.38 -0.37
N GLU A 49 9.66 20.56 -0.04
CA GLU A 49 10.73 20.83 -1.01
C GLU A 49 11.20 19.56 -1.74
N ASN A 50 11.06 18.38 -1.12
CA ASN A 50 11.55 17.11 -1.69
C ASN A 50 10.43 16.12 -2.02
N CYS A 51 9.15 16.54 -1.92
CA CYS A 51 8.00 15.65 -1.98
C CYS A 51 7.93 14.81 -3.27
N CYS A 52 8.32 15.36 -4.41
CA CYS A 52 8.41 14.61 -5.67
C CYS A 52 9.43 13.47 -5.58
N GLU A 53 10.66 13.77 -5.19
CA GLU A 53 11.72 12.76 -5.09
C GLU A 53 11.39 11.72 -4.03
N ALA A 54 10.87 12.16 -2.87
CA ALA A 54 10.48 11.27 -1.79
C ALA A 54 9.31 10.36 -2.20
N SER A 55 8.32 10.89 -2.91
CA SER A 55 7.22 10.10 -3.49
C SER A 55 7.74 9.05 -4.46
N GLU A 56 8.68 9.39 -5.34
CA GLU A 56 9.27 8.38 -6.24
C GLU A 56 10.00 7.27 -5.47
N GLN A 57 10.71 7.59 -4.38
CA GLN A 57 11.33 6.56 -3.55
C GLN A 57 10.28 5.70 -2.85
N MET A 58 9.20 6.31 -2.36
CA MET A 58 8.09 5.61 -1.73
C MET A 58 7.42 4.66 -2.73
N GLU A 59 7.20 5.11 -3.96
CA GLU A 59 6.70 4.28 -5.06
C GLU A 59 7.60 3.08 -5.32
N ARG A 60 8.92 3.23 -5.30
CA ARG A 60 9.84 2.09 -5.47
C ARG A 60 9.67 1.05 -4.35
N LEU A 61 9.44 1.48 -3.11
CA LEU A 61 9.14 0.59 -1.99
C LEU A 61 7.76 -0.06 -2.12
N LEU A 62 6.73 0.70 -2.52
CA LEU A 62 5.38 0.21 -2.77
C LEU A 62 5.35 -0.82 -3.91
N GLN A 63 6.18 -0.66 -4.93
CA GLN A 63 6.34 -1.66 -5.99
C GLN A 63 6.90 -2.99 -5.46
N VAL A 64 7.79 -2.95 -4.45
CA VAL A 64 8.26 -4.17 -3.77
C VAL A 64 7.10 -4.83 -3.03
N TYR A 65 6.32 -4.08 -2.24
CA TYR A 65 5.12 -4.62 -1.58
C TYR A 65 4.15 -5.23 -2.58
N LEU A 66 3.90 -4.55 -3.71
CA LEU A 66 2.98 -5.00 -4.75
C LEU A 66 3.42 -6.34 -5.33
N ILE A 67 4.70 -6.47 -5.72
CA ILE A 67 5.24 -7.72 -6.28
C ILE A 67 5.09 -8.90 -5.30
N ILE A 68 5.39 -8.68 -4.02
CA ILE A 68 5.29 -9.74 -3.02
C ILE A 68 3.81 -10.07 -2.73
N GLY A 69 2.95 -9.06 -2.60
CA GLY A 69 1.52 -9.22 -2.31
C GLY A 69 0.73 -9.85 -3.47
N GLU A 70 1.14 -9.59 -4.71
CA GLU A 70 0.55 -10.22 -5.89
C GLU A 70 0.97 -11.68 -6.06
N TYR A 71 2.12 -12.08 -5.53
CA TYR A 71 2.65 -13.41 -5.73
C TYR A 71 1.76 -14.49 -5.11
N ALA A 72 1.20 -15.34 -5.98
CA ALA A 72 0.29 -16.43 -5.63
C ALA A 72 -0.77 -15.96 -4.62
N TYR A 73 -1.46 -14.87 -4.96
CA TYR A 73 -2.57 -14.30 -4.19
C TYR A 73 -2.19 -14.02 -2.73
N GLY A 74 -1.05 -13.35 -2.49
CA GLY A 74 -0.62 -12.94 -1.15
C GLY A 74 0.03 -14.04 -0.30
N SER A 75 0.36 -15.19 -0.90
CA SER A 75 0.96 -16.33 -0.18
C SER A 75 2.25 -16.04 0.60
N LYS A 76 2.95 -14.94 0.26
CA LYS A 76 4.21 -14.53 0.90
C LYS A 76 4.03 -13.50 2.02
N ILE A 77 2.82 -12.98 2.23
CA ILE A 77 2.55 -12.05 3.33
C ILE A 77 2.57 -12.83 4.66
N SER A 78 3.69 -12.81 5.36
CA SER A 78 3.90 -13.57 6.60
C SER A 78 3.30 -12.87 7.83
N GLN A 79 3.26 -11.53 7.84
CA GLN A 79 2.71 -10.71 8.93
C GLN A 79 1.67 -9.71 8.37
N PRO A 80 0.48 -10.19 7.96
CA PRO A 80 -0.48 -9.37 7.21
C PRO A 80 -0.95 -8.13 7.97
N GLU A 81 -1.19 -8.22 9.28
CA GLU A 81 -1.63 -7.06 10.06
C GLU A 81 -0.55 -5.98 10.17
N GLU A 82 0.72 -6.36 10.39
CA GLU A 82 1.83 -5.40 10.50
C GLU A 82 2.13 -4.73 9.15
N VAL A 83 2.03 -5.49 8.05
CA VAL A 83 2.12 -4.94 6.70
C VAL A 83 0.97 -3.96 6.44
N CYS A 84 -0.26 -4.33 6.80
CA CYS A 84 -1.42 -3.46 6.63
C CYS A 84 -1.29 -2.17 7.46
N LYS A 85 -0.96 -2.25 8.76
CA LYS A 85 -0.70 -1.07 9.62
C LYS A 85 0.37 -0.16 9.05
N THR A 86 1.45 -0.74 8.49
CA THR A 86 2.52 0.04 7.84
C THR A 86 1.99 0.85 6.67
N LEU A 87 1.24 0.22 5.76
CA LEU A 87 0.64 0.91 4.60
C LEU A 87 -0.40 1.94 5.02
N THR A 88 -1.22 1.62 6.01
CA THR A 88 -2.22 2.52 6.58
C THR A 88 -1.58 3.77 7.19
N LYS A 89 -0.37 3.66 7.75
CA LYS A 89 0.41 4.80 8.23
C LYS A 89 1.00 5.65 7.09
N ILE A 90 1.23 5.10 5.90
CA ILE A 90 1.69 5.89 4.74
C ILE A 90 0.59 6.87 4.30
N ILE A 91 -0.69 6.54 4.50
CA ILE A 91 -1.82 7.42 4.19
C ILE A 91 -1.69 8.78 4.89
N ASP A 92 -1.13 8.78 6.10
CA ASP A 92 -0.94 9.99 6.91
C ASP A 92 0.25 10.87 6.44
N THR A 93 0.98 10.46 5.39
CA THR A 93 2.11 11.23 4.84
C THR A 93 1.60 12.39 3.99
N SER A 94 1.96 13.62 4.36
CA SER A 94 1.62 14.79 3.57
C SER A 94 2.40 14.85 2.26
N ASP A 95 1.87 15.59 1.30
CA ASP A 95 2.55 15.96 0.05
C ASP A 95 2.95 14.78 -0.85
N LEU A 96 2.38 13.59 -0.67
CA LEU A 96 2.56 12.49 -1.60
C LEU A 96 1.99 12.85 -2.99
N THR A 97 2.77 12.57 -4.04
CA THR A 97 2.28 12.75 -5.40
C THR A 97 1.20 11.72 -5.73
N VAL A 98 0.33 12.07 -6.68
CA VAL A 98 -0.79 11.21 -7.05
C VAL A 98 -0.37 9.81 -7.53
N PRO A 99 0.69 9.62 -8.35
CA PRO A 99 1.19 8.29 -8.70
C PRO A 99 1.61 7.44 -7.49
N CYS A 100 2.14 8.08 -6.45
CA CYS A 100 2.46 7.41 -5.19
C CYS A 100 1.21 7.00 -4.42
N CYS A 101 0.21 7.89 -4.31
CA CYS A 101 -1.08 7.56 -3.71
C CYS A 101 -1.77 6.40 -4.45
N ASP A 102 -1.78 6.43 -5.78
CA ASP A 102 -2.32 5.35 -6.61
C ASP A 102 -1.59 4.02 -6.36
N SER A 103 -0.27 4.05 -6.24
CA SER A 103 0.53 2.86 -5.93
C SER A 103 0.21 2.32 -4.54
N LEU A 104 0.05 3.19 -3.54
CA LEU A 104 -0.34 2.81 -2.19
C LEU A 104 -1.72 2.14 -2.17
N LEU A 105 -2.71 2.76 -2.80
CA LEU A 105 -4.07 2.23 -2.89
C LEU A 105 -4.13 0.89 -3.62
N LYS A 106 -3.29 0.67 -4.64
CA LYS A 106 -3.16 -0.63 -5.31
C LYS A 106 -2.61 -1.71 -4.36
N VAL A 107 -1.59 -1.40 -3.58
CA VAL A 107 -1.04 -2.35 -2.59
C VAL A 107 -2.08 -2.67 -1.51
N ILE A 108 -2.78 -1.65 -0.99
CA ILE A 108 -3.87 -1.85 -0.02
C ILE A 108 -4.96 -2.74 -0.64
N SER A 109 -5.32 -2.50 -1.91
CA SER A 109 -6.31 -3.32 -2.63
C SER A 109 -5.90 -4.80 -2.66
N VAL A 110 -4.64 -5.07 -2.98
CA VAL A 110 -4.08 -6.43 -2.99
C VAL A 110 -4.23 -7.11 -1.63
N LEU A 111 -3.94 -6.41 -0.53
CA LEU A 111 -4.10 -6.99 0.81
C LEU A 111 -5.56 -7.26 1.19
N LEU A 112 -6.48 -6.38 0.80
CA LEU A 112 -7.89 -6.51 1.15
C LEU A 112 -8.63 -7.57 0.30
N LEU A 113 -8.12 -7.88 -0.90
CA LEU A 113 -8.77 -8.80 -1.84
C LEU A 113 -8.21 -10.23 -1.81
N HIS A 114 -6.95 -10.41 -1.42
CA HIS A 114 -6.28 -11.70 -1.57
C HIS A 114 -6.61 -12.71 -0.47
N GLU A 115 -7.00 -13.91 -0.86
CA GLU A 115 -7.52 -14.94 0.06
C GLU A 115 -6.48 -15.49 1.05
N ASN A 116 -5.18 -15.41 0.72
CA ASN A 116 -4.11 -15.86 1.63
C ASN A 116 -3.71 -14.79 2.67
N VAL A 117 -4.32 -13.60 2.60
CA VAL A 117 -4.09 -12.50 3.54
C VAL A 117 -5.27 -12.46 4.51
N LEU A 118 -4.98 -12.72 5.77
CA LEU A 118 -5.98 -12.68 6.85
C LEU A 118 -5.74 -11.43 7.69
N LEU A 119 -6.75 -10.56 7.74
CA LEU A 119 -6.76 -9.33 8.53
C LEU A 119 -7.97 -9.36 9.46
N SER A 120 -7.83 -8.77 10.64
CA SER A 120 -8.97 -8.54 11.53
C SER A 120 -9.95 -7.53 10.94
N ASP A 121 -11.25 -7.77 11.16
CA ASP A 121 -12.34 -6.88 10.74
C ASP A 121 -12.10 -5.42 11.18
N SER A 122 -11.55 -5.21 12.38
CA SER A 122 -11.23 -3.88 12.90
C SER A 122 -10.17 -3.15 12.08
N LEU A 123 -9.10 -3.86 11.70
CA LEU A 123 -7.99 -3.27 10.95
C LEU A 123 -8.40 -2.97 9.49
N VAL A 124 -9.21 -3.85 8.90
CA VAL A 124 -9.80 -3.62 7.58
C VAL A 124 -10.64 -2.34 7.60
N LYS A 125 -11.56 -2.23 8.57
CA LYS A 125 -12.43 -1.05 8.71
C LYS A 125 -11.62 0.23 8.91
N GLU A 126 -10.66 0.23 9.83
CA GLU A 126 -9.78 1.38 10.09
C GLU A 126 -9.05 1.84 8.81
N THR A 127 -8.49 0.88 8.07
CA THR A 127 -7.75 1.17 6.84
C THR A 127 -8.65 1.77 5.77
N VAL A 128 -9.85 1.22 5.59
CA VAL A 128 -10.83 1.74 4.63
C VAL A 128 -11.28 3.15 5.00
N GLU A 129 -11.65 3.38 6.26
CA GLU A 129 -12.03 4.70 6.76
C GLU A 129 -10.91 5.73 6.54
N LYS A 130 -9.65 5.34 6.79
CA LYS A 130 -8.49 6.21 6.52
C LYS A 130 -8.32 6.53 5.04
N VAL A 131 -8.51 5.57 4.14
CA VAL A 131 -8.43 5.85 2.69
C VAL A 131 -9.46 6.90 2.29
N PHE A 132 -10.71 6.79 2.75
CA PHE A 132 -11.75 7.75 2.40
C PHE A 132 -11.54 9.13 3.05
N ARG A 133 -10.82 9.20 4.18
CA ARG A 133 -10.47 10.45 4.87
C ARG A 133 -9.10 11.01 4.51
N SER A 134 -8.39 10.38 3.58
CA SER A 134 -6.99 10.70 3.23
C SER A 134 -6.80 12.06 2.56
N GLY A 135 -7.84 12.61 1.94
CA GLY A 135 -7.72 13.79 1.07
C GLY A 135 -7.00 13.50 -0.25
N PHE A 136 -6.79 12.23 -0.62
CA PHE A 136 -6.28 11.85 -1.93
C PHE A 136 -7.22 12.31 -3.06
N GLU A 137 -6.65 12.47 -4.25
CA GLU A 137 -7.40 12.85 -5.45
C GLU A 137 -8.62 11.95 -5.66
N TRP A 138 -9.74 12.58 -6.02
CA TRP A 138 -11.03 11.89 -6.11
C TRP A 138 -10.97 10.68 -7.05
N TYR A 139 -10.24 10.79 -8.16
CA TYR A 139 -10.13 9.72 -9.15
C TYR A 139 -9.35 8.51 -8.60
N SER A 140 -8.35 8.74 -7.75
CA SER A 140 -7.57 7.71 -7.08
C SER A 140 -8.45 6.92 -6.11
N VAL A 141 -9.21 7.63 -5.28
CA VAL A 141 -10.17 7.03 -4.33
C VAL A 141 -11.28 6.27 -5.06
N LEU A 142 -11.79 6.80 -6.17
CA LEU A 142 -12.79 6.12 -6.98
C LEU A 142 -12.25 4.84 -7.65
N ASN A 143 -11.03 4.88 -8.19
CA ASN A 143 -10.40 3.71 -8.79
C ASN A 143 -10.15 2.60 -7.75
N PHE A 144 -9.70 2.97 -6.56
CA PHE A 144 -9.63 2.08 -5.41
C PHE A 144 -11.00 1.48 -5.08
N SER A 145 -12.03 2.31 -4.97
CA SER A 145 -13.39 1.88 -4.63
C SER A 145 -13.96 0.86 -5.62
N LYS A 146 -13.73 1.08 -6.93
CA LYS A 146 -14.12 0.13 -7.97
C LYS A 146 -13.45 -1.23 -7.82
N ALA A 147 -12.18 -1.26 -7.44
CA ALA A 147 -11.47 -2.52 -7.21
C ALA A 147 -12.06 -3.28 -6.00
N MET A 148 -12.55 -2.56 -5.00
CA MET A 148 -13.08 -3.14 -3.75
C MET A 148 -14.45 -3.79 -3.89
N PHE A 149 -15.15 -3.65 -5.02
CA PHE A 149 -16.40 -4.39 -5.29
C PHE A 149 -16.23 -5.90 -5.27
N LEU A 150 -15.00 -6.41 -5.43
CA LEU A 150 -14.69 -7.84 -5.35
C LEU A 150 -14.39 -8.32 -3.91
N MET A 151 -14.38 -7.42 -2.93
CA MET A 151 -14.05 -7.75 -1.55
C MET A 151 -15.16 -8.59 -0.91
N LYS A 152 -14.80 -9.73 -0.31
CA LYS A 152 -15.78 -10.65 0.30
C LYS A 152 -16.63 -9.99 1.39
N GLN A 153 -16.08 -9.03 2.12
CA GLN A 153 -16.78 -8.29 3.18
C GLN A 153 -17.17 -6.86 2.76
N PHE A 154 -17.30 -6.59 1.46
CA PHE A 154 -17.59 -5.26 0.92
C PHE A 154 -18.74 -4.56 1.64
N GLU A 155 -19.91 -5.20 1.75
CA GLU A 155 -21.10 -4.60 2.35
C GLU A 155 -20.90 -4.21 3.82
N LYS A 156 -20.13 -5.01 4.58
CA LYS A 156 -19.93 -4.82 6.02
C LYS A 156 -18.83 -3.82 6.32
N GLN A 157 -17.69 -3.92 5.62
CA GLN A 157 -16.47 -3.19 5.98
C GLN A 157 -16.16 -2.01 5.07
N PHE A 158 -16.71 -1.99 3.85
CA PHE A 158 -16.35 -1.01 2.82
C PHE A 158 -17.48 -0.04 2.47
N LEU A 159 -18.66 -0.60 2.22
CA LEU A 159 -19.82 0.15 1.75
C LEU A 159 -20.21 1.32 2.66
N PRO A 160 -20.20 1.21 4.01
CA PRO A 160 -20.56 2.34 4.86
C PRO A 160 -19.69 3.58 4.64
N SER A 161 -18.37 3.41 4.57
CA SER A 161 -17.43 4.51 4.36
C SER A 161 -17.48 5.06 2.93
N LEU A 162 -17.75 4.20 1.94
CA LEU A 162 -17.96 4.64 0.55
C LEU A 162 -19.19 5.54 0.43
N LEU A 163 -20.30 5.20 1.10
CA LEU A 163 -21.52 6.00 1.09
C LEU A 163 -21.29 7.37 1.74
N GLU A 164 -20.63 7.40 2.90
CA GLU A 164 -20.24 8.66 3.58
C GLU A 164 -19.35 9.52 2.68
N TYR A 165 -18.36 8.92 2.01
CA TYR A 165 -17.48 9.63 1.08
C TYR A 165 -18.23 10.22 -0.12
N ILE A 166 -19.15 9.46 -0.72
CA ILE A 166 -19.95 9.92 -1.86
C ILE A 166 -20.87 11.07 -1.43
N GLU A 167 -21.51 10.98 -0.26
CA GLU A 167 -22.35 12.06 0.28
C GLU A 167 -21.55 13.36 0.44
N LEU A 168 -20.33 13.26 0.98
CA LEU A 168 -19.42 14.40 1.13
C LEU A 168 -18.92 14.98 -0.21
N CYS A 169 -18.87 14.18 -1.27
CA CYS A 169 -18.42 14.61 -2.59
C CYS A 169 -19.54 15.26 -3.43
N ILE A 170 -20.80 14.95 -3.12
CA ILE A 170 -21.98 15.48 -3.84
C ILE A 170 -22.52 16.76 -3.19
N CYS A 171 -22.40 16.88 -1.86
CA CYS A 171 -22.82 18.06 -1.09
C CYS A 171 -21.79 19.19 -1.16
#